data_AF-A0A662BZA0-F1
#
_entry.id   AF-A0A662BZA0-F1
#
_cell.length_a   1.000
_cell.length_b   1.000
_cell.length_c   1.000
_cell.angle_alpha   90.00
_cell.angle_beta   90.00
_cell.angle_gamma   90.00
#
_symmetry.space_group_name_H-M   'P 1'
#
loop_
_entity.id
_entity.type
_entity.pdbx_description
1 polymer ?
#
loop_
_entity_poly.entity_id
_entity_poly.type
_entity_poly.pdbx_seq_one_letter_code
_entity_poly.pdbx_strand_id
1 'polypeptide(L)'
;MARKAYFTSQWQIRTGGYMVLIGLAIVIIASQIISSAKGIKPEISPEPEEDFLTTQLLTRKWVSVGGILIVITAIFFAFLTHNELGNTFAQAAGIQKDSLNNSIEEIVETENNEIIPEEEIESSITDTVVLSEESIPESSDSANVEKREQDEKILSEYPTYKEITQNFPTFRGPGGNGIAYHKNIPTSWDGKSGKNILWKLTVPLPGYNSPVIWGDKLFLSGANGTKREVYSIDRHTGKILWTVSVKNVSGSPSQTTKVTDDTGHTAPTVATDG
;
A
#
# COMPACT_ATOMS: atom_id res chain seq x y z
N MET A 1 41.99 -46.28 -11.97
CA MET A 1 41.24 -45.04 -11.65
C MET A 1 40.24 -45.30 -10.53
N ALA A 2 40.64 -45.28 -9.24
CA ALA A 2 39.67 -45.52 -8.15
C ALA A 2 40.03 -44.93 -6.76
N ARG A 3 41.09 -44.13 -6.62
CA ARG A 3 41.47 -43.53 -5.31
C ARG A 3 41.27 -42.02 -5.19
N LYS A 4 40.92 -41.33 -6.29
CA LYS A 4 40.73 -39.86 -6.31
C LYS A 4 39.29 -39.41 -6.04
N ALA A 5 38.31 -40.31 -6.00
CA ALA A 5 36.90 -39.96 -5.79
C ALA A 5 36.46 -39.94 -4.31
N TYR A 6 37.34 -40.32 -3.37
CA TYR A 6 36.99 -40.41 -1.95
C TYR A 6 37.23 -39.10 -1.17
N PHE A 7 38.02 -38.16 -1.72
CA PHE A 7 38.46 -36.97 -0.97
C PHE A 7 37.81 -35.64 -1.39
N THR A 8 36.87 -35.63 -2.34
CA THR A 8 36.08 -34.43 -2.69
C THR A 8 34.85 -34.22 -1.79
N SER A 9 34.51 -35.18 -0.92
CA SER A 9 33.28 -35.12 -0.11
C SER A 9 33.47 -34.60 1.32
N GLN A 10 34.71 -34.55 1.86
CA GLN A 10 34.92 -34.18 3.27
C GLN A 10 34.59 -32.70 3.56
N TRP A 11 34.94 -31.80 2.64
CA TRP A 11 34.58 -30.39 2.79
C TRP A 11 33.06 -30.19 2.65
N GLN A 12 32.42 -30.88 1.71
CA GLN A 12 30.96 -30.82 1.51
C GLN A 12 30.19 -31.38 2.72
N ILE A 13 30.66 -32.47 3.34
CA ILE A 13 30.06 -33.04 4.54
C ILE A 13 30.21 -32.09 5.74
N ARG A 14 31.37 -31.43 5.89
CA ARG A 14 31.58 -30.44 6.95
C ARG A 14 30.72 -29.19 6.75
N THR A 15 30.73 -28.62 5.54
CA THR A 15 29.93 -27.44 5.21
C THR A 15 28.44 -27.73 5.29
N GLY A 16 27.99 -28.91 4.85
CA GLY A 16 26.62 -29.39 5.02
C GLY A 16 26.24 -29.57 6.49
N GLY A 17 27.15 -30.12 7.30
CA GLY A 17 26.96 -30.25 8.74
C GLY A 17 26.81 -28.90 9.45
N TYR A 18 27.61 -27.90 9.09
CA TYR A 18 27.46 -26.53 9.60
C TYR A 18 26.15 -25.88 9.17
N MET A 19 25.72 -26.07 7.92
CA MET A 19 24.42 -25.57 7.44
C MET A 19 23.24 -26.16 8.21
N VAL A 20 23.27 -27.47 8.50
CA VAL A 20 22.24 -28.12 9.31
C VAL A 20 22.24 -27.62 10.76
N LEU A 21 23.40 -27.43 11.37
CA LEU A 21 23.52 -26.89 12.73
C LEU A 21 23.02 -25.45 12.82
N ILE A 22 23.36 -24.60 11.84
CA ILE A 22 22.88 -23.22 11.76
C ILE A 22 21.37 -23.19 11.55
N GLY A 23 20.84 -24.04 10.66
CA GLY A 23 19.40 -24.18 10.47
C GLY A 23 18.66 -24.59 11.74
N LEU A 24 19.20 -25.56 12.49
CA LEU A 24 18.64 -25.98 13.77
C LEU A 24 18.66 -24.83 14.80
N ALA A 25 19.76 -24.08 14.89
CA ALA A 25 19.87 -22.94 15.78
C ALA A 25 18.83 -21.85 15.44
N ILE A 26 18.63 -21.55 14.16
CA ILE A 26 17.61 -20.60 13.70
C ILE A 26 16.21 -21.06 14.10
N VAL A 27 15.88 -22.35 13.92
CA VAL A 27 14.57 -22.90 14.30
C VAL A 27 14.33 -22.81 15.80
N ILE A 28 15.35 -23.09 16.62
CA ILE A 28 15.26 -22.99 18.09
C ILE A 28 15.04 -21.53 18.51
N ILE A 29 15.80 -20.59 17.94
CA ILE A 29 15.66 -19.16 18.22
C ILE A 29 14.27 -18.66 17.79
N ALA A 30 13.82 -19.03 16.59
CA ALA A 30 12.48 -18.68 16.10
C ALA A 30 11.37 -19.24 17.01
N SER A 31 11.50 -20.49 17.44
CA SER A 31 10.55 -21.12 18.37
C SER A 31 10.54 -20.45 19.75
N GLN A 32 11.71 -20.02 20.24
CA GLN A 32 11.81 -19.22 21.47
C GLN A 32 11.16 -17.84 21.32
N ILE A 33 11.35 -17.16 20.19
CA ILE A 33 10.69 -15.87 19.94
C ILE A 33 9.17 -16.04 19.91
N ILE A 34 8.67 -17.04 19.17
CA ILE A 34 7.23 -17.33 19.06
C ILE A 34 6.63 -17.72 20.42
N SER A 35 7.33 -18.52 21.22
CA SER A 35 6.85 -18.91 22.56
C SER A 35 7.00 -17.81 23.61
N SER A 36 7.97 -16.91 23.46
CA SER A 36 8.15 -15.73 24.32
C SER A 36 7.23 -14.58 23.98
N ALA A 37 6.66 -14.56 22.77
CA ALA A 37 5.60 -13.65 22.35
C ALA A 37 4.29 -13.97 23.08
N LYS A 38 4.28 -13.76 24.40
CA LYS A 38 3.04 -13.61 25.15
C LYS A 38 2.28 -12.49 24.48
N GLY A 39 1.06 -12.79 24.03
CA GLY A 39 0.21 -11.82 23.35
C GLY A 39 0.20 -10.51 24.12
N ILE A 40 0.84 -9.50 23.55
CA ILE A 40 0.77 -8.13 24.05
C ILE A 40 -0.71 -7.79 23.91
N LYS A 41 -1.41 -7.75 25.04
CA LYS A 41 -2.77 -7.21 25.05
C LYS A 41 -2.61 -5.77 24.56
N PRO A 42 -3.38 -5.31 23.57
CA PRO A 42 -3.28 -3.92 23.12
C PRO A 42 -3.58 -3.03 24.34
N GLU A 43 -2.52 -2.45 24.89
CA GLU A 43 -2.64 -1.42 25.92
C GLU A 43 -3.02 -0.17 25.16
N ILE A 44 -4.23 0.33 25.44
CA ILE A 44 -4.73 1.56 24.85
C ILE A 44 -3.94 2.69 25.54
N SER A 45 -2.75 2.98 25.02
CA SER A 45 -1.94 4.11 25.46
C SER A 45 -2.69 5.40 25.09
N PRO A 46 -2.79 6.39 25.99
CA PRO A 46 -3.21 7.73 25.65
C PRO A 46 -2.05 8.48 24.97
N GLU A 47 -1.54 7.95 23.86
CA GLU A 47 -0.64 8.69 22.99
C GLU A 47 -1.45 9.68 22.13
N PRO A 48 -0.84 10.78 21.65
CA PRO A 48 -1.57 11.87 21.03
C PRO A 48 -2.39 11.32 19.87
N GLU A 49 -3.64 11.77 19.84
CA GLU A 49 -4.69 11.33 18.94
C GLU A 49 -4.34 11.72 17.50
N GLU A 50 -3.39 11.01 16.88
CA GLU A 50 -3.10 11.19 15.48
C GLU A 50 -4.32 10.71 14.69
N ASP A 51 -4.88 11.63 13.91
CA ASP A 51 -6.04 11.39 13.08
C ASP A 51 -5.70 10.28 12.09
N PHE A 52 -6.15 9.06 12.39
CA PHE A 52 -5.88 7.85 11.63
C PHE A 52 -6.16 8.01 10.13
N LEU A 53 -7.13 8.87 9.75
CA LEU A 53 -7.39 9.17 8.35
C LEU A 53 -6.23 9.95 7.73
N THR A 54 -5.71 10.96 8.41
CA THR A 54 -4.50 11.67 7.99
C THR A 54 -3.29 10.74 7.95
N THR A 55 -3.11 9.86 8.94
CA THR A 55 -2.02 8.88 8.97
C THR A 55 -2.15 7.91 7.78
N GLN A 56 -3.34 7.46 7.42
CA GLN A 56 -3.55 6.63 6.22
C GLN A 56 -3.22 7.38 4.92
N LEU A 57 -3.60 8.65 4.82
CA LEU A 57 -3.28 9.48 3.64
C LEU A 57 -1.76 9.71 3.52
N LEU A 58 -1.10 10.03 4.64
CA LEU A 58 0.35 10.19 4.70
C LEU A 58 1.06 8.87 4.39
N THR A 59 0.56 7.74 4.91
CA THR A 59 1.11 6.41 4.63
C THR A 59 1.01 6.07 3.15
N ARG A 60 -0.16 6.30 2.52
CA ARG A 60 -0.31 6.09 1.06
C ARG A 60 0.69 6.93 0.27
N LYS A 61 0.88 8.21 0.66
CA LYS A 61 1.88 9.09 0.04
C LYS A 61 3.30 8.51 0.15
N TRP A 62 3.71 8.06 1.34
CA TRP A 62 5.05 7.51 1.56
C TRP A 62 5.26 6.15 0.90
N VAL A 63 4.23 5.30 0.83
CA VAL A 63 4.28 4.04 0.08
C VAL A 63 4.47 4.31 -1.42
N SER A 64 3.76 5.31 -1.97
CA SER A 64 3.96 5.73 -3.37
C SER A 64 5.37 6.27 -3.62
N VAL A 65 5.88 7.12 -2.73
CA VAL A 65 7.25 7.67 -2.82
C VAL A 65 8.29 6.56 -2.74
N GLY A 66 8.15 5.62 -1.79
CA GLY A 66 9.03 4.47 -1.65
C GLY A 66 9.02 3.56 -2.87
N GLY A 67 7.84 3.30 -3.46
CA GLY A 67 7.72 2.54 -4.69
C GLY A 67 8.44 3.20 -5.88
N ILE A 68 8.28 4.52 -6.04
CA ILE A 68 8.98 5.29 -7.08
C ILE A 68 10.49 5.23 -6.88
N LEU A 69 10.97 5.36 -5.63
CA LEU A 69 12.41 5.29 -5.32
C LEU A 69 13.01 3.93 -5.70
N ILE A 70 12.30 2.83 -5.44
CA ILE A 70 12.74 1.48 -5.81
C ILE A 70 12.87 1.36 -7.34
N VAL A 71 11.88 1.88 -8.10
CA VAL A 71 11.93 1.86 -9.57
C VAL A 71 13.10 2.68 -10.10
N ILE A 72 13.32 3.88 -9.56
CA ILE A 72 14.47 4.72 -9.94
C ILE A 72 15.80 4.02 -9.64
N THR A 73 15.90 3.40 -8.46
CA THR A 73 17.11 2.66 -8.06
C THR A 73 17.36 1.47 -8.98
N ALA A 74 16.32 0.75 -9.37
CA ALA A 74 16.43 -0.36 -10.32
C ALA A 74 16.87 0.11 -11.72
N ILE A 75 16.34 1.24 -12.20
CA ILE A 75 16.76 1.85 -13.47
C ILE A 75 18.22 2.29 -13.40
N PHE A 76 18.64 2.88 -12.28
CA PHE A 76 20.03 3.30 -12.06
C PHE A 76 20.99 2.10 -12.08
N PHE A 77 20.68 1.02 -11.37
CA PHE A 77 21.48 -0.21 -11.41
C PHE A 77 21.47 -0.87 -12.79
N ALA A 78 20.34 -0.84 -13.51
CA ALA A 78 20.26 -1.33 -14.88
C ALA A 78 21.19 -0.53 -15.82
N PHE A 79 21.25 0.80 -15.65
CA PHE A 79 22.15 1.67 -16.40
C PHE A 79 23.63 1.39 -16.07
N LEU A 80 23.99 1.25 -14.78
CA LEU A 80 25.35 0.86 -14.38
C LEU A 80 25.75 -0.50 -14.94
N THR A 81 24.83 -1.47 -14.90
CA THR A 81 25.07 -2.83 -15.38
C THR A 81 25.18 -2.87 -16.91
N HIS A 82 24.40 -2.06 -17.64
CA HIS A 82 24.47 -1.98 -19.10
C HIS A 82 25.88 -1.66 -19.61
N ASN A 83 26.61 -0.79 -18.90
CA ASN A 83 27.96 -0.39 -19.28
C ASN A 83 29.00 -1.52 -19.11
N GLU A 84 28.76 -2.46 -18.19
CA GLU A 84 29.62 -3.62 -17.92
C GLU A 84 29.35 -4.79 -18.88
N LEU A 85 28.13 -4.91 -19.44
CA LEU A 85 27.79 -6.01 -20.35
C LEU A 85 28.60 -5.96 -21.65
N GLY A 86 28.85 -4.76 -22.20
CA GLY A 86 29.61 -4.60 -23.45
C GLY A 86 31.02 -5.19 -23.38
N ASN A 87 31.70 -5.00 -22.25
CA ASN A 87 33.06 -5.52 -22.04
C ASN A 87 33.09 -7.01 -21.71
N THR A 88 32.08 -7.50 -20.98
CA THR A 88 31.98 -8.91 -20.60
C THR A 88 31.71 -9.81 -21.81
N PHE A 89 30.92 -9.36 -22.80
CA PHE A 89 30.74 -10.11 -24.05
C PHE A 89 31.99 -10.08 -24.94
N ALA A 90 32.70 -8.96 -25.03
CA ALA A 90 33.96 -8.89 -25.78
C ALA A 90 35.06 -9.81 -25.20
N GLN A 91 35.09 -9.93 -23.87
CA GLN A 91 36.01 -10.80 -23.15
C GLN A 91 35.59 -12.29 -23.22
N ALA A 92 34.29 -12.59 -23.19
CA ALA A 92 33.76 -13.94 -23.38
C ALA A 92 33.79 -14.43 -24.85
N ALA A 93 33.78 -13.51 -25.82
CA ALA A 93 33.96 -13.80 -27.25
C ALA A 93 35.43 -14.03 -27.65
N GLY A 94 36.39 -13.89 -26.72
CA GLY A 94 37.78 -14.27 -26.95
C GLY A 94 38.49 -13.50 -28.06
N ILE A 95 38.15 -12.22 -28.28
CA ILE A 95 38.87 -11.41 -29.26
C ILE A 95 40.19 -10.94 -28.64
N GLN A 96 41.26 -11.67 -28.96
CA GLN A 96 42.63 -11.27 -28.72
C GLN A 96 42.97 -10.12 -29.70
N LYS A 97 43.30 -8.94 -29.16
CA LYS A 97 43.60 -7.72 -29.92
C LYS A 97 44.82 -7.84 -30.86
N ASP A 98 45.54 -8.95 -30.83
CA ASP A 98 46.74 -9.22 -31.65
C ASP A 98 46.43 -9.74 -33.07
N SER A 99 45.21 -10.21 -33.37
CA SER A 99 44.93 -10.77 -34.70
C SER A 99 44.45 -9.75 -35.75
N LEU A 100 44.23 -8.49 -35.37
CA LEU A 100 43.72 -7.46 -36.29
C LEU A 100 44.83 -6.69 -37.02
N ASN A 101 46.07 -6.70 -36.52
CA ASN A 101 47.20 -6.06 -37.21
C ASN A 101 47.67 -6.85 -38.44
N ASN A 102 47.46 -8.17 -38.48
CA ASN A 102 47.89 -8.99 -39.63
C ASN A 102 46.86 -9.05 -40.76
N SER A 103 45.60 -8.63 -40.53
CA SER A 103 44.57 -8.57 -41.58
C SER A 103 44.48 -7.21 -42.27
N ILE A 104 45.17 -6.19 -41.73
CA ILE A 104 45.20 -4.84 -42.30
C ILE A 104 46.29 -4.71 -43.37
N GLU A 105 47.35 -5.52 -43.36
CA GLU A 105 48.40 -5.47 -44.40
C GLU A 105 47.96 -6.07 -45.75
N GLU A 106 46.91 -6.91 -45.80
CA GLU A 106 46.52 -7.60 -47.05
C GLU A 106 45.48 -6.83 -47.91
N ILE A 107 44.92 -5.72 -47.41
CA ILE A 107 43.86 -4.97 -48.13
C ILE A 107 44.38 -3.62 -48.69
N VAL A 108 45.63 -3.24 -48.42
CA VAL A 108 46.18 -1.91 -48.77
C VAL A 108 46.60 -1.76 -50.25
N GLU A 109 46.62 -2.82 -51.07
CA GLU A 109 47.13 -2.73 -52.46
C GLU A 109 46.10 -2.46 -53.56
N THR A 110 44.81 -2.31 -53.27
CA THR A 110 43.82 -2.06 -54.33
C THR A 110 42.75 -1.06 -53.91
N GLU A 111 43.08 0.23 -53.99
CA GLU A 111 42.24 1.25 -54.64
C GLU A 111 42.92 2.64 -54.54
N ASN A 112 43.67 2.99 -55.58
CA ASN A 112 43.92 4.38 -55.95
C ASN A 112 42.86 4.77 -56.99
N ASN A 113 41.85 5.58 -56.64
CA ASN A 113 41.48 6.82 -57.36
C ASN A 113 40.19 7.50 -56.83
N GLU A 114 40.15 8.83 -56.97
CA GLU A 114 38.98 9.75 -57.05
C GLU A 114 38.30 10.34 -55.77
N ILE A 115 38.85 11.48 -55.31
CA ILE A 115 38.33 12.89 -55.43
C ILE A 115 36.90 13.28 -54.91
N ILE A 116 36.87 14.09 -53.81
CA ILE A 116 36.12 15.38 -53.50
C ILE A 116 34.57 15.35 -53.30
N PRO A 117 33.92 16.19 -52.42
CA PRO A 117 34.31 16.82 -51.12
C PRO A 117 33.19 16.93 -50.02
N GLU A 118 33.64 17.28 -48.82
CA GLU A 118 33.13 18.27 -47.84
C GLU A 118 31.74 18.93 -48.02
N GLU A 119 30.91 18.87 -46.96
CA GLU A 119 29.88 19.88 -46.68
C GLU A 119 29.80 20.16 -45.17
N GLU A 120 29.89 21.44 -44.85
CA GLU A 120 29.99 22.12 -43.56
C GLU A 120 28.61 22.70 -43.22
N ILE A 121 28.05 22.47 -42.02
CA ILE A 121 27.08 23.41 -41.41
C ILE A 121 27.24 23.44 -39.88
N GLU A 122 27.77 24.55 -39.39
CA GLU A 122 27.68 25.04 -38.01
C GLU A 122 26.24 25.40 -37.59
N SER A 123 25.94 25.27 -36.30
CA SER A 123 25.17 26.25 -35.51
C SER A 123 25.11 25.75 -34.06
N SER A 124 24.98 26.53 -33.00
CA SER A 124 25.26 27.93 -32.68
C SER A 124 24.84 28.04 -31.21
N ILE A 125 25.83 28.16 -30.32
CA ILE A 125 25.92 29.04 -29.14
C ILE A 125 24.74 29.15 -28.13
N THR A 126 25.10 29.00 -26.84
CA THR A 126 24.63 29.74 -25.62
C THR A 126 23.20 29.49 -25.12
N ASP A 127 22.90 29.39 -23.82
CA ASP A 127 23.34 30.24 -22.70
C ASP A 127 23.27 29.57 -21.32
N THR A 128 24.02 30.18 -20.41
CA THR A 128 24.21 29.91 -18.98
C THR A 128 23.25 30.76 -18.13
N VAL A 129 22.57 30.22 -17.10
CA VAL A 129 22.12 30.97 -15.88
C VAL A 129 21.93 29.94 -14.73
N VAL A 130 22.87 29.83 -13.78
CA VAL A 130 22.95 30.47 -12.45
C VAL A 130 21.78 30.10 -11.49
N LEU A 131 22.13 29.32 -10.46
CA LEU A 131 21.35 29.06 -9.24
C LEU A 131 21.62 30.17 -8.22
N SER A 132 20.56 30.70 -7.60
CA SER A 132 20.64 31.55 -6.41
C SER A 132 19.87 30.90 -5.26
N GLU A 133 20.59 30.75 -4.16
CA GLU A 133 20.22 30.18 -2.87
C GLU A 133 19.74 31.33 -1.98
N GLU A 134 18.60 31.19 -1.29
CA GLU A 134 18.13 32.20 -0.34
C GLU A 134 17.69 31.57 0.99
N SER A 135 18.06 32.29 2.04
CA SER A 135 18.31 31.90 3.42
C SER A 135 17.11 32.02 4.35
N ILE A 136 17.11 31.18 5.38
CA ILE A 136 16.26 31.23 6.59
C ILE A 136 16.77 32.32 7.54
N PRO A 137 15.89 33.03 8.28
CA PRO A 137 16.28 33.61 9.56
C PRO A 137 15.52 32.95 10.73
N GLU A 138 16.30 32.49 11.71
CA GLU A 138 15.89 32.26 13.08
C GLU A 138 15.61 33.59 13.77
N SER A 139 14.55 33.67 14.59
CA SER A 139 14.58 34.49 15.81
C SER A 139 13.67 33.91 16.88
N SER A 140 14.28 33.77 18.05
CA SER A 140 13.73 33.35 19.32
C SER A 140 12.79 34.38 19.92
N ASP A 141 11.68 33.94 20.53
CA ASP A 141 11.22 34.52 21.79
C ASP A 141 10.30 33.55 22.56
N SER A 142 10.83 33.07 23.68
CA SER A 142 10.19 32.15 24.62
C SER A 142 9.45 32.93 25.70
N ALA A 143 8.18 33.30 25.48
CA ALA A 143 7.29 33.77 26.54
C ALA A 143 5.81 33.89 26.10
N ASN A 144 5.19 32.88 25.48
CA ASN A 144 3.72 32.85 25.37
C ASN A 144 3.11 31.48 25.04
N VAL A 145 3.55 30.42 25.72
CA VAL A 145 3.13 29.03 25.40
C VAL A 145 1.79 28.64 26.04
N GLU A 146 1.31 29.32 27.09
CA GLU A 146 0.08 28.90 27.80
C GLU A 146 -1.21 29.63 27.39
N LYS A 147 -1.20 30.44 26.31
CA LYS A 147 -2.40 31.21 25.92
C LYS A 147 -2.74 31.18 24.42
N ARG A 148 -2.16 30.26 23.66
CA ARG A 148 -2.42 30.07 22.22
C ARG A 148 -3.11 28.75 21.85
N GLU A 149 -3.55 27.95 22.82
CA GLU A 149 -4.28 26.71 22.55
C GLU A 149 -5.81 26.90 22.39
N GLN A 150 -6.33 28.11 22.58
CA GLN A 150 -7.77 28.33 22.69
C GLN A 150 -8.44 29.08 21.53
N ASP A 151 -7.76 29.41 20.44
CA ASP A 151 -8.35 30.21 19.35
C ASP A 151 -7.88 29.85 17.93
N GLU A 152 -7.63 28.57 17.66
CA GLU A 152 -7.58 28.07 16.27
C GLU A 152 -8.15 26.65 16.20
N LYS A 153 -9.44 26.52 16.53
CA LYS A 153 -10.22 25.35 16.12
C LYS A 153 -10.43 25.46 14.60
N ILE A 154 -9.42 25.07 13.83
CA ILE A 154 -9.64 24.68 12.44
C ILE A 154 -10.70 23.60 12.52
N LEU A 155 -11.92 23.91 12.08
CA LEU A 155 -12.97 22.90 11.89
C LEU A 155 -12.41 21.94 10.84
N SER A 156 -11.84 20.83 11.30
CA SER A 156 -11.48 19.75 10.39
C SER A 156 -12.75 19.34 9.66
N GLU A 157 -12.66 19.26 8.34
CA GLU A 157 -13.77 18.77 7.50
C GLU A 157 -14.16 17.32 7.87
N TYR A 158 -13.24 16.60 8.51
CA TYR A 158 -13.39 15.22 8.93
C TYR A 158 -13.42 15.08 10.47
N PRO A 159 -14.12 14.05 10.97
CA PRO A 159 -14.21 13.73 12.39
C PRO A 159 -12.87 13.24 12.93
N THR A 160 -12.65 13.55 14.20
CA THR A 160 -11.48 13.08 14.96
C THR A 160 -11.50 11.57 15.17
N TYR A 161 -10.35 10.98 15.48
CA TYR A 161 -10.25 9.54 15.74
C TYR A 161 -11.15 9.10 16.91
N LYS A 162 -11.26 9.91 17.96
CA LYS A 162 -12.17 9.68 19.08
C LYS A 162 -13.64 9.67 18.66
N GLU A 163 -14.04 10.53 17.73
CA GLU A 163 -15.40 10.51 17.18
C GLU A 163 -15.63 9.27 16.32
N ILE A 164 -14.67 8.89 15.48
CA ILE A 164 -14.74 7.67 14.66
C ILE A 164 -14.87 6.42 15.56
N THR A 165 -14.09 6.32 16.63
CA THR A 165 -14.10 5.15 17.55
C THR A 165 -15.36 5.04 18.40
N GLN A 166 -16.12 6.12 18.57
CA GLN A 166 -17.46 6.11 19.17
C GLN A 166 -18.55 5.63 18.20
N ASN A 167 -18.20 5.41 16.93
CA ASN A 167 -19.09 5.06 15.84
C ASN A 167 -18.68 3.74 15.18
N PHE A 168 -19.37 3.36 14.10
CA PHE A 168 -19.05 2.20 13.28
C PHE A 168 -19.16 2.55 11.78
N PRO A 169 -18.24 3.39 11.26
CA PRO A 169 -18.45 4.08 9.99
C PRO A 169 -18.27 3.21 8.74
N THR A 170 -17.66 2.02 8.85
CA THR A 170 -17.30 1.18 7.69
C THR A 170 -17.41 -0.32 8.02
N PHE A 171 -17.24 -1.18 7.01
CA PHE A 171 -17.08 -2.62 7.23
C PHE A 171 -15.95 -2.91 8.23
N ARG A 172 -16.26 -3.70 9.26
CA ARG A 172 -15.35 -4.00 10.39
C ARG A 172 -15.01 -2.79 11.28
N GLY A 173 -15.77 -1.70 11.20
CA GLY A 173 -15.77 -0.63 12.18
C GLY A 173 -14.65 0.40 12.00
N PRO A 174 -14.31 1.12 13.08
CA PRO A 174 -13.27 2.15 13.08
C PRO A 174 -11.93 1.60 12.58
N GLY A 175 -11.45 2.12 11.45
CA GLY A 175 -10.20 1.67 10.83
C GLY A 175 -10.23 0.27 10.20
N GLY A 176 -11.40 -0.37 10.07
CA GLY A 176 -11.57 -1.64 9.34
C GLY A 176 -10.93 -2.88 10.00
N ASN A 177 -10.54 -2.78 11.27
CA ASN A 177 -9.80 -3.83 11.98
C ASN A 177 -10.70 -4.88 12.66
N GLY A 178 -12.00 -4.62 12.83
CA GLY A 178 -12.96 -5.51 13.48
C GLY A 178 -13.02 -5.33 15.00
N ILE A 179 -12.57 -4.18 15.51
CA ILE A 179 -12.57 -3.86 16.93
C ILE A 179 -13.76 -2.95 17.26
N ALA A 180 -14.55 -3.31 18.26
CA ALA A 180 -15.58 -2.47 18.85
C ALA A 180 -15.06 -1.86 20.16
N TYR A 181 -15.07 -0.54 20.28
CA TYR A 181 -14.56 0.19 21.46
C TYR A 181 -15.63 0.41 22.54
N HIS A 182 -16.89 0.09 22.25
CA HIS A 182 -17.98 0.18 23.21
C HIS A 182 -17.87 -0.90 24.29
N LYS A 183 -18.21 -0.53 25.52
CA LYS A 183 -18.25 -1.42 26.69
C LYS A 183 -19.69 -1.88 26.96
N ASN A 184 -19.86 -2.84 27.87
CA ASN A 184 -21.16 -3.35 28.32
C ASN A 184 -22.02 -3.98 27.20
N ILE A 185 -21.37 -4.63 26.23
CA ILE A 185 -22.06 -5.30 25.13
C ILE A 185 -22.68 -6.62 25.64
N PRO A 186 -23.97 -6.91 25.35
CA PRO A 186 -24.58 -8.19 25.72
C PRO A 186 -23.81 -9.37 25.11
N THR A 187 -23.40 -10.32 25.95
CA THR A 187 -22.66 -11.53 25.51
C THR A 187 -23.56 -12.71 25.15
N SER A 188 -24.87 -12.57 25.33
CA SER A 188 -25.86 -13.53 24.86
C SER A 188 -27.05 -12.79 24.26
N TRP A 189 -27.60 -13.31 23.18
CA TRP A 189 -28.82 -12.81 22.56
C TRP A 189 -29.54 -13.99 21.91
N ASP A 190 -30.86 -13.86 21.71
CA ASP A 190 -31.61 -14.85 20.94
C ASP A 190 -32.62 -14.16 20.02
N GLY A 191 -32.42 -14.38 18.72
CA GLY A 191 -33.26 -13.78 17.69
C GLY A 191 -34.69 -14.32 17.69
N LYS A 192 -34.92 -15.56 18.15
CA LYS A 192 -36.26 -16.17 18.15
C LYS A 192 -37.12 -15.68 19.33
N SER A 193 -36.63 -15.81 20.55
CA SER A 193 -37.32 -15.36 21.78
C SER A 193 -37.29 -13.86 21.97
N GLY A 194 -36.34 -13.14 21.35
CA GLY A 194 -36.16 -11.70 21.54
C GLY A 194 -35.30 -11.33 22.74
N LYS A 195 -34.65 -12.29 23.42
CA LYS A 195 -33.72 -12.00 24.52
C LYS A 195 -32.61 -11.06 24.06
N ASN A 196 -32.44 -9.94 24.78
CA ASN A 196 -31.47 -8.89 24.49
C ASN A 196 -31.59 -8.26 23.08
N ILE A 197 -32.80 -8.25 22.50
CA ILE A 197 -33.11 -7.58 21.23
C ILE A 197 -33.95 -6.32 21.52
N LEU A 198 -33.43 -5.14 21.17
CA LEU A 198 -34.12 -3.86 21.40
C LEU A 198 -35.26 -3.64 20.38
N TRP A 199 -34.99 -3.91 19.11
CA TRP A 199 -35.95 -3.78 18.02
C TRP A 199 -35.58 -4.70 16.86
N LYS A 200 -36.53 -4.88 15.94
CA LYS A 200 -36.34 -5.59 14.67
C LYS A 200 -36.94 -4.75 13.56
N LEU A 201 -36.25 -4.69 12.42
CA LEU A 201 -36.71 -3.99 11.23
C LEU A 201 -36.69 -4.97 10.05
N THR A 202 -37.82 -5.06 9.35
CA THR A 202 -37.87 -5.67 8.02
C THR A 202 -37.34 -4.66 7.00
N VAL A 203 -36.17 -4.95 6.43
CA VAL A 203 -35.57 -4.08 5.39
C VAL A 203 -36.35 -4.26 4.07
N PRO A 204 -36.74 -3.18 3.37
CA PRO A 204 -37.62 -3.26 2.20
C PRO A 204 -37.04 -4.04 1.01
N LEU A 205 -35.73 -3.95 0.79
CA LEU A 205 -35.01 -4.66 -0.27
C LEU A 205 -33.95 -5.58 0.35
N PRO A 206 -33.63 -6.72 -0.29
CA PRO A 206 -32.60 -7.61 0.20
C PRO A 206 -31.23 -6.93 0.18
N GLY A 207 -30.42 -7.21 1.19
CA GLY A 207 -29.07 -6.67 1.33
C GLY A 207 -28.15 -7.66 2.06
N TYR A 208 -26.94 -7.83 1.52
CA TYR A 208 -25.91 -8.73 2.05
C TYR A 208 -24.72 -7.94 2.59
N ASN A 209 -25.01 -6.84 3.28
CA ASN A 209 -24.03 -5.93 3.85
C ASN A 209 -24.14 -5.85 5.38
N SER A 210 -23.12 -5.23 5.99
CA SER A 210 -23.11 -4.93 7.42
C SER A 210 -23.72 -3.55 7.70
N PRO A 211 -24.33 -3.33 8.88
CA PRO A 211 -24.78 -2.00 9.27
C PRO A 211 -23.60 -1.06 9.52
N VAL A 212 -23.76 0.19 9.09
CA VAL A 212 -22.88 1.31 9.45
C VAL A 212 -23.59 2.20 10.44
N ILE A 213 -22.89 2.68 11.47
CA ILE A 213 -23.48 3.50 12.54
C ILE A 213 -22.71 4.81 12.65
N TRP A 214 -23.44 5.92 12.65
CA TRP A 214 -22.91 7.24 12.98
C TRP A 214 -23.90 8.03 13.83
N GLY A 215 -23.48 8.36 15.06
CA GLY A 215 -24.33 8.92 16.10
C GLY A 215 -25.56 8.05 16.36
N ASP A 216 -26.73 8.68 16.21
CA ASP A 216 -28.04 8.05 16.39
C ASP A 216 -28.60 7.43 15.10
N LYS A 217 -27.81 7.37 14.03
CA LYS A 217 -28.24 6.82 12.73
C LYS A 217 -27.52 5.53 12.42
N LEU A 218 -28.26 4.60 11.84
CA LEU A 218 -27.79 3.36 11.27
C LEU A 218 -28.09 3.36 9.77
N PHE A 219 -27.13 2.94 8.96
CA PHE A 219 -27.22 2.92 7.51
C PHE A 219 -27.12 1.50 6.98
N LEU A 220 -27.99 1.18 6.04
CA LEU A 220 -28.01 -0.08 5.30
C LEU A 220 -28.29 0.20 3.83
N SER A 221 -27.87 -0.70 2.95
CA SER A 221 -28.25 -0.65 1.54
C SER A 221 -29.00 -1.92 1.13
N GLY A 222 -29.98 -1.77 0.25
CA GLY A 222 -30.76 -2.87 -0.27
C GLY A 222 -30.90 -2.74 -1.77
N ALA A 223 -30.89 -3.87 -2.47
CA ALA A 223 -31.08 -3.87 -3.91
C ALA A 223 -31.68 -5.16 -4.42
N ASN A 224 -32.41 -5.04 -5.51
CA ASN A 224 -32.78 -6.14 -6.38
C ASN A 224 -32.24 -5.85 -7.79
N GLY A 225 -32.57 -6.71 -8.76
CA GLY A 225 -32.07 -6.56 -10.13
C GLY A 225 -32.48 -5.25 -10.85
N THR A 226 -33.37 -4.45 -10.25
CA THR A 226 -33.93 -3.22 -10.85
C THR A 226 -33.79 -1.97 -9.98
N LYS A 227 -33.69 -2.10 -8.65
CA LYS A 227 -33.68 -0.99 -7.70
C LYS A 227 -32.50 -1.14 -6.75
N ARG A 228 -31.90 0.00 -6.39
CA ARG A 228 -30.88 0.13 -5.36
C ARG A 228 -31.29 1.27 -4.44
N GLU A 229 -31.21 1.05 -3.15
CA GLU A 229 -31.65 1.99 -2.13
C GLU A 229 -30.67 2.01 -0.96
N VAL A 230 -30.54 3.18 -0.34
CA VAL A 230 -29.86 3.39 0.94
C VAL A 230 -30.90 3.83 1.96
N TYR A 231 -30.86 3.21 3.12
CA TYR A 231 -31.77 3.48 4.24
C TYR A 231 -30.99 4.15 5.36
N SER A 232 -31.54 5.20 5.94
CA SER A 232 -31.15 5.68 7.26
C SER A 232 -32.21 5.30 8.27
N ILE A 233 -31.77 4.70 9.36
CA ILE A 233 -32.59 4.10 10.39
C ILE A 233 -32.21 4.75 11.71
N ASP A 234 -33.21 5.10 12.51
CA ASP A 234 -32.99 5.55 13.87
C ASP A 234 -32.46 4.39 14.73
N ARG A 235 -31.28 4.59 15.33
CA ARG A 235 -30.56 3.55 16.09
C ARG A 235 -31.33 3.06 17.32
N HIS A 236 -32.14 3.93 17.93
CA HIS A 236 -32.82 3.62 19.19
C HIS A 236 -34.16 2.92 18.98
N THR A 237 -34.86 3.26 17.90
CA THR A 237 -36.23 2.78 17.62
C THR A 237 -36.31 1.77 16.48
N GLY A 238 -35.31 1.71 15.60
CA GLY A 238 -35.33 0.89 14.40
C GLY A 238 -36.23 1.43 13.28
N LYS A 239 -36.72 2.67 13.40
CA LYS A 239 -37.58 3.29 12.38
C LYS A 239 -36.75 3.84 11.22
N ILE A 240 -37.17 3.58 9.99
CA ILE A 240 -36.58 4.20 8.80
C ILE A 240 -36.89 5.70 8.82
N LEU A 241 -35.85 6.52 8.88
CA LEU A 241 -35.92 7.98 8.85
C LEU A 241 -36.06 8.50 7.43
N TRP A 242 -35.26 7.95 6.51
CA TRP A 242 -35.32 8.27 5.09
C TRP A 242 -34.80 7.11 4.24
N THR A 243 -35.21 7.13 2.97
CA THR A 243 -34.77 6.20 1.93
C THR A 243 -34.33 6.99 0.71
N VAL A 244 -33.15 6.71 0.19
CA VAL A 244 -32.62 7.31 -1.04
C VAL A 244 -32.50 6.23 -2.11
N SER A 245 -33.14 6.45 -3.27
CA SER A 245 -32.97 5.58 -4.43
C SER A 245 -31.71 5.95 -5.20
N VAL A 246 -30.83 4.98 -5.42
CA VAL A 246 -29.56 5.16 -6.14
C VAL A 246 -29.77 4.78 -7.61
N LYS A 247 -29.68 5.78 -8.50
CA LYS A 247 -29.84 5.63 -9.95
C LYS A 247 -28.71 6.36 -10.67
N ASN A 248 -28.39 5.92 -11.90
CA ASN A 248 -27.46 6.60 -12.81
C ASN A 248 -26.07 6.89 -12.20
N VAL A 249 -25.53 5.93 -11.45
CA VAL A 249 -24.18 6.06 -10.89
C VAL A 249 -23.17 6.03 -12.04
N SER A 250 -22.33 7.07 -12.12
CA SER A 250 -21.30 7.18 -13.16
C SER A 250 -20.40 5.95 -13.17
N GLY A 251 -20.10 5.42 -14.36
CA GLY A 251 -19.33 4.20 -14.54
C GLY A 251 -20.08 2.89 -14.24
N SER A 252 -21.37 2.94 -13.87
CA SER A 252 -22.16 1.72 -13.74
C SER A 252 -22.43 1.06 -15.10
N PRO A 253 -22.29 -0.27 -15.20
CA PRO A 253 -22.63 -0.98 -16.43
C PRO A 253 -24.13 -0.87 -16.73
N SER A 254 -24.48 -0.88 -18.02
CA SER A 254 -25.87 -0.83 -18.50
C SER A 254 -26.65 -2.11 -18.18
N GLN A 255 -25.95 -3.23 -18.02
CA GLN A 255 -26.54 -4.51 -17.64
C GLN A 255 -26.36 -4.76 -16.14
N THR A 256 -27.43 -5.25 -15.50
CA THR A 256 -27.36 -5.72 -14.11
C THR A 256 -26.41 -6.91 -13.98
N THR A 257 -25.58 -6.89 -12.95
CA THR A 257 -24.68 -8.00 -12.61
C THR A 257 -25.46 -9.25 -12.24
N LYS A 258 -25.08 -10.41 -12.77
CA LYS A 258 -25.59 -11.70 -12.29
C LYS A 258 -25.03 -11.94 -10.89
N VAL A 259 -25.89 -12.36 -9.98
CA VAL A 259 -25.56 -12.70 -8.60
C VAL A 259 -26.06 -14.12 -8.32
N THR A 260 -25.35 -14.81 -7.44
CA THR A 260 -25.73 -16.13 -6.92
C THR A 260 -26.66 -15.97 -5.72
N ASP A 261 -27.32 -17.06 -5.31
CA ASP A 261 -28.31 -17.02 -4.20
C ASP A 261 -27.67 -16.74 -2.83
N ASP A 262 -26.38 -17.02 -2.67
CA ASP A 262 -25.59 -16.77 -1.45
C ASP A 262 -25.09 -15.31 -1.34
N THR A 263 -25.35 -14.49 -2.35
CA THR A 263 -25.00 -13.07 -2.38
C THR A 263 -26.14 -12.23 -2.96
N GLY A 264 -25.89 -10.94 -3.21
CA GLY A 264 -26.86 -10.07 -3.83
C GLY A 264 -26.23 -8.82 -4.42
N HIS A 265 -27.09 -7.94 -4.95
CA HIS A 265 -26.64 -6.74 -5.65
C HIS A 265 -26.05 -5.65 -4.73
N THR A 266 -26.12 -5.83 -3.41
CA THR A 266 -25.58 -4.92 -2.38
C THR A 266 -24.75 -5.67 -1.33
N ALA A 267 -23.89 -6.60 -1.77
CA ALA A 267 -22.90 -7.21 -0.87
C ALA A 267 -21.89 -6.19 -0.29
N PRO A 268 -21.41 -5.17 -1.03
CA PRO A 268 -20.54 -4.15 -0.46
C PRO A 268 -21.25 -3.36 0.64
N THR A 269 -20.60 -3.24 1.80
CA THR A 269 -21.06 -2.41 2.91
C THR A 269 -20.84 -0.94 2.59
N VAL A 270 -21.82 -0.09 2.92
CA VAL A 270 -21.70 1.37 2.79
C VAL A 270 -20.59 1.89 3.71
N ALA A 271 -20.19 3.16 3.54
CA ALA A 271 -19.29 3.84 4.45
C ALA A 271 -19.73 5.29 4.62
N THR A 272 -19.32 5.90 5.72
CA THR A 272 -19.52 7.33 6.00
C THR A 272 -18.23 7.93 6.54
N ASP A 273 -18.00 9.18 6.20
CA ASP A 273 -16.90 10.02 6.63
C ASP A 273 -17.25 10.91 7.82
N GLY A 274 -18.50 10.95 8.27
CA GLY A 274 -18.95 11.65 9.47
C GLY A 274 -20.18 12.54 9.27
#